data_AF-A0A7S3C6Z8-F1
#
_entry.id   AF-A0A7S3C6Z8-F1
#
_cell.length_a   1.000
_cell.length_b   1.000
_cell.length_c   1.000
_cell.angle_alpha   90.00
_cell.angle_beta   90.00
_cell.angle_gamma   90.00
#
_symmetry.space_group_name_H-M   'P 1'
#
loop_
_entity.id
_entity.type
_entity.pdbx_description
1 polymer ?
#
loop_
_entity_poly.entity_id
_entity_poly.type
_entity_poly.pdbx_seq_one_letter_code
_entity_poly.pdbx_strand_id
1 'polypeptide(L)'
;AGAQARRQKWLKASPWVAQVDPRKTTPESCLRVPKNEVVTVESSREGAPRVLVCTPNNAALDEVCVRVAKTGLKDELGYPFHPKIVRVGVKHQISEEARPYSLDLLAKRRAEEGRGSDREVLREVLRESQIVFSTLTFADSTTIRSSRLSFDYIIVDEAAQAVEPTCLIPLVSFGFRKCFLVGDPAQLPATVLSKKATELEYRKSLFERLQSCGHAPLMLTRQYRMHPEIREWPSKKFYHGKLVDAEGLEEALKRPWHQHDGFGPYNFYDIKGGATQNENSWRNQFQADFAAEWLSCLLAKYPNALRGSDVGVIGTYKDQVDVLREKLRERLGEEFASEVEVLSVDAFQGREKDVIIWTTVRTEGKEGRGSIGFVSDRNRMCVGLTRAKSTLVVVGDGDMLGDDSKEWWELVNRTRRRGFLHNIKKPFAMALEAKLNGNRVTKGQTKRQRRDGAKR
;
A
#
# COMPACT_ATOMS: atom_id res chain seq x y z
N ALA A 1 -26.18 38.43 16.34
CA ALA A 1 -25.62 38.69 14.99
C ALA A 1 -24.60 37.63 14.49
N GLY A 2 -23.64 37.17 15.31
CA GLY A 2 -22.51 36.34 14.82
C GLY A 2 -22.77 34.86 14.52
N ALA A 3 -23.79 34.22 15.10
CA ALA A 3 -24.09 32.79 14.84
C ALA A 3 -24.82 32.59 13.51
N GLN A 4 -25.77 33.47 13.18
CA GLN A 4 -26.57 33.41 11.96
C GLN A 4 -25.76 33.84 10.72
N ALA A 5 -24.86 34.82 10.86
CA ALA A 5 -23.90 35.20 9.83
C ALA A 5 -22.86 34.08 9.57
N ARG A 6 -22.41 33.38 10.62
CA ARG A 6 -21.56 32.19 10.46
C ARG A 6 -22.33 31.06 9.77
N ARG A 7 -23.56 30.76 10.20
CA ARG A 7 -24.42 29.75 9.57
C ARG A 7 -24.67 30.05 8.07
N GLN A 8 -24.90 31.31 7.72
CA GLN A 8 -25.01 31.76 6.31
C GLN A 8 -23.73 31.51 5.50
N LYS A 9 -22.55 31.77 6.08
CA LYS A 9 -21.26 31.45 5.43
C LYS A 9 -21.04 29.94 5.28
N TRP A 10 -21.40 29.15 6.29
CA TRP A 10 -21.34 27.68 6.25
C TRP A 10 -22.33 27.08 5.23
N LEU A 11 -23.54 27.63 5.11
CA LEU A 11 -24.52 27.21 4.10
C LEU A 11 -24.05 27.49 2.67
N LYS A 12 -23.29 28.58 2.46
CA LYS A 12 -22.67 28.89 1.17
C LYS A 12 -21.43 28.05 0.88
N ALA A 13 -20.66 27.67 1.89
CA ALA A 13 -19.43 26.87 1.76
C ALA A 13 -19.68 25.36 1.70
N SER A 14 -20.79 24.89 2.28
CA SER A 14 -21.18 23.46 2.32
C SER A 14 -22.59 23.28 1.76
N PRO A 15 -22.74 23.20 0.42
CA PRO A 15 -24.04 23.10 -0.24
C PRO A 15 -24.85 21.84 0.14
N TRP A 16 -24.19 20.83 0.72
CA TRP A 16 -24.79 19.65 1.35
C TRP A 16 -25.86 19.96 2.39
N VAL A 17 -25.75 21.08 3.11
CA VAL A 17 -26.71 21.47 4.17
C VAL A 17 -28.00 22.04 3.56
N ALA A 18 -27.98 22.47 2.30
CA ALA A 18 -29.12 23.05 1.60
C ALA A 18 -29.83 22.05 0.65
N GLN A 19 -29.53 20.75 0.74
CA GLN A 19 -30.02 19.69 -0.18
C GLN A 19 -29.68 19.93 -1.67
N VAL A 20 -28.77 20.84 -1.98
CA VAL A 20 -28.28 21.08 -3.34
C VAL A 20 -26.96 20.35 -3.50
N ASP A 21 -26.86 19.45 -4.47
CA ASP A 21 -25.61 18.77 -4.81
C ASP A 21 -24.57 19.79 -5.32
N PRO A 22 -23.48 20.06 -4.58
CA PRO A 22 -22.44 20.99 -5.02
C PRO A 22 -21.80 20.52 -6.33
N ARG A 23 -21.78 19.21 -6.61
CA ARG A 23 -21.21 18.64 -7.84
C ARG A 23 -21.97 19.06 -9.10
N LYS A 24 -23.21 19.54 -8.95
CA LYS A 24 -24.06 20.03 -10.06
C LYS A 24 -24.06 21.56 -10.20
N THR A 25 -23.52 22.28 -9.22
CA THR A 25 -23.68 23.75 -9.11
C THR A 25 -22.37 24.52 -8.88
N THR A 26 -21.24 23.83 -8.72
CA THR A 26 -19.93 24.50 -8.63
C THR A 26 -19.55 25.02 -10.03
N PRO A 27 -19.34 26.34 -10.22
CA PRO A 27 -18.86 26.85 -11.49
C PRO A 27 -17.47 26.28 -11.79
N GLU A 28 -17.25 25.74 -12.99
CA GLU A 28 -15.95 25.26 -13.49
C GLU A 28 -14.81 26.29 -13.29
N SER A 29 -15.14 27.57 -13.13
CA SER A 29 -14.22 28.68 -12.94
C SER A 29 -13.48 28.73 -11.59
N CYS A 30 -13.91 27.97 -10.57
CA CYS A 30 -13.33 28.07 -9.22
C CYS A 30 -12.05 27.24 -9.01
N LEU A 31 -11.70 26.36 -9.95
CA LEU A 31 -10.48 25.53 -9.90
C LEU A 31 -9.70 25.72 -11.21
N ARG A 32 -8.97 26.83 -11.33
CA ARG A 32 -8.09 27.05 -12.48
C ARG A 32 -6.84 26.16 -12.37
N VAL A 33 -6.60 25.42 -13.45
CA VAL A 33 -5.46 24.53 -13.65
C VAL A 33 -4.26 25.35 -14.15
N PRO A 34 -3.08 25.33 -13.50
CA PRO A 34 -1.84 25.65 -14.17
C PRO A 34 -1.56 24.54 -15.19
N LYS A 35 -1.19 24.90 -16.42
CA LYS A 35 -0.77 23.93 -17.44
C LYS A 35 0.41 23.10 -16.92
N ASN A 36 0.59 21.90 -17.49
CA ASN A 36 1.71 20.99 -17.20
C ASN A 36 3.05 21.64 -17.59
N GLU A 37 3.51 22.57 -16.76
CA GLU A 37 4.87 23.09 -16.82
C GLU A 37 5.74 22.17 -15.97
N VAL A 38 6.82 21.69 -16.58
CA VAL A 38 7.98 21.25 -15.82
C VAL A 38 8.37 22.43 -14.95
N VAL A 39 8.14 22.32 -13.65
CA VAL A 39 8.56 23.37 -12.72
C VAL A 39 10.06 23.20 -12.52
N THR A 40 10.83 23.90 -13.32
CA THR A 40 12.20 24.26 -12.95
C THR A 40 12.07 25.24 -11.78
N VAL A 41 12.69 24.91 -10.65
CA VAL A 41 12.61 25.73 -9.43
C VAL A 41 13.54 26.93 -9.63
N GLU A 42 13.13 27.94 -10.42
CA GLU A 42 13.99 29.10 -10.67
C GLU A 42 14.46 29.71 -9.33
N SER A 43 15.76 29.56 -9.06
CA SER A 43 16.42 29.97 -7.82
C SER A 43 16.62 31.50 -7.73
N SER A 44 15.72 32.28 -8.33
CA SER A 44 15.79 33.74 -8.30
C SER A 44 14.92 34.28 -7.17
N ARG A 45 15.42 34.17 -5.93
CA ARG A 45 15.18 35.05 -4.78
C ARG A 45 16.02 34.55 -3.62
N GLU A 46 16.53 35.46 -2.80
CA GLU A 46 17.24 35.17 -1.55
C GLU A 46 16.48 34.12 -0.71
N GLY A 47 17.04 32.91 -0.60
CA GLY A 47 16.52 31.82 0.23
C GLY A 47 16.03 30.60 -0.56
N ALA A 48 16.58 29.42 -0.24
CA ALA A 48 16.10 28.13 -0.75
C ALA A 48 14.62 27.90 -0.39
N PRO A 49 13.81 27.29 -1.28
CA PRO A 49 12.39 27.07 -1.03
C PRO A 49 12.16 26.18 0.20
N ARG A 50 11.09 26.47 0.94
CA ARG A 50 10.71 25.64 2.10
C ARG A 50 9.58 24.68 1.74
N VAL A 51 9.74 23.43 2.15
CA VAL A 51 8.81 22.34 1.83
C VAL A 51 8.21 21.76 3.11
N LEU A 52 6.89 21.58 3.13
CA LEU A 52 6.18 20.76 4.11
C LEU A 52 5.81 19.43 3.46
N VAL A 53 6.28 18.33 4.02
CA VAL A 53 5.89 16.97 3.62
C VAL A 53 4.96 16.40 4.67
N CYS A 54 3.78 15.96 4.23
CA CYS A 54 2.75 15.38 5.06
C CYS A 54 2.34 13.99 4.61
N THR A 55 1.98 13.15 5.58
CA THR A 55 1.36 11.84 5.36
C THR A 55 0.21 11.64 6.37
N PRO A 56 -0.74 10.72 6.11
CA PRO A 56 -1.77 10.35 7.08
C PRO A 56 -1.23 9.56 8.28
N ASN A 57 -0.10 8.85 8.13
CA ASN A 57 0.41 7.94 9.16
C ASN A 57 1.94 8.11 9.40
N ASN A 58 2.39 7.83 10.63
CA ASN A 58 3.79 8.02 11.03
C ASN A 58 4.76 7.11 10.25
N ALA A 59 4.37 5.87 9.92
CA ALA A 59 5.25 4.93 9.24
C ALA A 59 5.67 5.43 7.84
N ALA A 60 4.71 5.89 7.04
CA ALA A 60 4.98 6.50 5.74
C ALA A 60 5.81 7.78 5.88
N LEU A 61 5.54 8.59 6.91
CA LEU A 61 6.28 9.84 7.14
C LEU A 61 7.76 9.58 7.44
N ASP A 62 8.01 8.63 8.33
CA ASP A 62 9.34 8.25 8.79
C ASP A 62 10.13 7.61 7.64
N GLU A 63 9.49 6.79 6.82
CA GLU A 63 10.07 6.21 5.61
C GLU A 63 10.59 7.30 4.67
N VAL A 64 9.74 8.27 4.32
CA VAL A 64 10.14 9.38 3.41
C VAL A 64 11.21 10.25 4.06
N CYS A 65 11.09 10.57 5.35
CA CYS A 65 12.07 11.37 6.08
C CYS A 65 13.45 10.71 6.07
N VAL A 66 13.52 9.42 6.41
CA VAL A 66 14.76 8.65 6.44
C VAL A 66 15.34 8.48 5.04
N ARG A 67 14.51 8.26 4.01
CA ARG A 67 14.96 8.17 2.63
C ARG A 67 15.64 9.46 2.19
N VAL A 68 14.98 10.62 2.37
CA VAL A 68 15.56 11.92 2.03
C VAL A 68 16.86 12.18 2.79
N ALA A 69 16.92 11.80 4.07
CA ALA A 69 18.11 11.96 4.89
C ALA A 69 19.30 11.10 4.42
N LYS A 70 19.04 9.87 3.97
CA LYS A 70 20.06 8.91 3.54
C LYS A 70 20.53 9.15 2.09
N THR A 71 19.61 9.48 1.19
CA THR A 71 19.91 9.61 -0.25
C THR A 71 20.28 11.02 -0.66
N GLY A 72 19.93 12.02 0.14
CA GLY A 72 19.93 13.41 -0.28
C GLY A 72 18.94 13.67 -1.42
N LEU A 73 19.03 14.86 -2.00
CA LEU A 73 18.30 15.30 -3.18
C LEU A 73 19.30 15.71 -4.28
N LYS A 74 18.79 15.96 -5.49
CA LYS A 74 19.59 16.51 -6.59
C LYS A 74 19.11 17.91 -6.91
N ASP A 75 20.04 18.82 -7.17
CA ASP A 75 19.73 20.15 -7.69
C ASP A 75 19.38 20.09 -9.19
N GLU A 76 19.12 21.26 -9.78
CA GLU A 76 18.77 21.39 -11.20
C GLU A 76 19.87 20.93 -12.16
N LEU A 77 21.12 20.94 -11.71
CA LEU A 77 22.29 20.48 -12.47
C LEU A 77 22.59 19.00 -12.22
N GLY A 78 21.80 18.34 -11.37
CA GLY A 78 21.94 16.94 -11.01
C GLY A 78 22.96 16.67 -9.89
N TYR A 79 23.54 17.71 -9.27
CA TYR A 79 24.48 17.53 -8.16
C TYR A 79 23.74 17.14 -6.88
N PRO A 80 24.25 16.16 -6.14
CA PRO A 80 23.64 15.73 -4.89
C PRO A 80 23.85 16.79 -3.79
N PHE A 81 22.81 17.03 -3.00
CA PHE A 81 22.86 17.87 -1.81
C PHE A 81 21.98 17.29 -0.69
N HIS A 82 22.27 17.65 0.55
CA HIS A 82 21.49 17.24 1.71
C HIS A 82 20.80 18.46 2.33
N PRO A 83 19.47 18.59 2.19
CA PRO A 83 18.75 19.70 2.80
C PRO A 83 18.75 19.60 4.32
N LYS A 84 18.66 20.73 5.01
CA LYS A 84 18.34 20.73 6.46
C LYS A 84 16.91 20.23 6.64
N ILE A 85 16.74 19.09 7.29
CA ILE A 85 15.41 18.47 7.50
C ILE A 85 15.03 18.41 8.97
N VAL A 86 13.73 18.36 9.25
CA VAL A 86 13.22 18.11 10.59
C VAL A 86 11.94 17.29 10.56
N ARG A 87 11.85 16.30 11.45
CA ARG A 87 10.68 15.47 11.68
C ARG A 87 9.94 15.94 12.94
N VAL A 88 8.70 16.40 12.77
CA VAL A 88 7.87 16.91 13.86
C VAL A 88 6.75 15.92 14.16
N GLY A 89 6.63 15.51 15.43
CA GLY A 89 5.56 14.64 15.89
C GLY A 89 5.79 14.18 17.33
N VAL A 90 4.95 13.27 17.79
CA VAL A 90 5.03 12.73 19.15
C VAL A 90 6.23 11.78 19.26
N LYS A 91 7.17 12.07 20.16
CA LYS A 91 8.46 11.36 20.33
C LYS A 91 8.39 9.83 20.29
N HIS A 92 7.44 9.21 21.01
CA HIS A 92 7.32 7.75 21.10
C HIS A 92 6.66 7.10 19.87
N GLN A 93 6.16 7.90 18.92
CA GLN A 93 5.58 7.42 17.66
C GLN A 93 6.54 7.57 16.48
N ILE A 94 7.71 8.17 16.70
CA ILE A 94 8.78 8.29 15.72
C ILE A 94 9.66 7.05 15.83
N SER A 95 9.85 6.37 14.71
CA SER A 95 10.73 5.22 14.57
C SER A 95 12.17 5.52 15.01
N GLU A 96 12.89 4.48 15.43
CA GLU A 96 14.30 4.59 15.82
C GLU A 96 15.15 5.23 14.70
N GLU A 97 14.89 4.86 13.44
CA GLU A 97 15.62 5.39 12.28
C GLU A 97 15.34 6.88 12.00
N ALA A 98 14.12 7.36 12.24
CA ALA A 98 13.76 8.76 12.03
C ALA A 98 14.08 9.66 13.24
N ARG A 99 14.31 9.07 14.43
CA ARG A 99 14.57 9.80 15.68
C ARG A 99 15.75 10.79 15.60
N PRO A 100 16.89 10.49 14.93
CA PRO A 100 17.98 11.44 14.74
C PRO A 100 17.57 12.78 14.13
N TYR A 101 16.47 12.81 13.36
CA TYR A 101 15.94 13.98 12.67
C TYR A 101 14.74 14.61 13.40
N SER A 102 14.36 14.07 14.56
CA SER A 102 13.22 14.58 15.33
C SER A 102 13.49 15.97 15.88
N LEU A 103 12.48 16.84 15.84
CA LEU A 103 12.58 18.21 16.34
C LEU A 103 13.06 18.26 17.80
N ASP A 104 12.53 17.38 18.65
CA ASP A 104 12.90 17.32 20.07
C ASP A 104 14.39 17.00 20.26
N LEU A 105 14.93 16.05 19.49
CA LEU A 105 16.34 15.66 19.62
C LEU A 105 17.28 16.73 19.03
N LEU A 106 16.92 17.31 17.88
CA LEU A 106 17.68 18.40 17.27
C LEU A 106 17.72 19.63 18.18
N ALA A 107 16.59 19.99 18.79
CA ALA A 107 16.54 21.08 19.75
C ALA A 107 17.34 20.77 21.02
N LYS A 108 17.30 19.53 21.53
CA LYS A 108 18.11 19.13 22.68
C LYS A 108 19.61 19.30 22.41
N ARG A 109 20.10 18.83 21.25
CA ARG A 109 21.51 18.99 20.84
C ARG A 109 21.90 20.46 20.74
N ARG A 110 21.03 21.29 20.17
CA ARG A 110 21.24 22.74 20.04
C ARG A 110 21.28 23.45 21.40
N ALA A 111 20.44 23.03 22.34
CA ALA A 111 20.40 23.58 23.69
C ALA A 111 21.65 23.20 24.52
N GLU A 112 22.25 22.04 24.27
CA GLU A 112 23.54 21.65 24.88
C GLU A 112 24.70 22.55 24.41
N GLU A 113 24.59 23.18 23.23
CA GLU A 113 25.60 24.06 22.63
C GLU A 113 25.43 25.57 22.95
N GLY A 114 24.35 25.99 23.63
CA GLY A 114 24.03 27.41 23.80
C GLY A 114 23.08 27.75 24.96
N ARG A 115 22.70 29.03 25.08
CA ARG A 115 21.71 29.53 26.06
C ARG A 115 20.46 30.03 25.34
N GLY A 116 19.32 29.42 25.61
CA GLY A 116 18.01 29.82 25.11
C GLY A 116 16.90 29.04 25.80
N SER A 117 15.66 29.55 25.77
CA SER A 117 14.53 28.77 26.28
C SER A 117 14.21 27.60 25.35
N ASP A 118 13.77 26.45 25.87
CA ASP A 118 13.43 25.26 25.05
C ASP A 118 12.51 25.61 23.86
N ARG A 119 11.57 26.53 24.07
CA ARG A 119 10.62 26.98 23.03
C ARG A 119 11.23 27.85 21.94
N GLU A 120 12.31 28.55 22.24
CA GLU A 120 13.02 29.38 21.27
C GLU A 120 13.90 28.50 20.39
N VAL A 121 14.63 27.57 21.01
CA VAL A 121 15.46 26.59 20.31
C VAL A 121 14.63 25.74 19.35
N LEU A 122 13.45 25.25 19.77
CA LEU A 122 12.52 24.54 18.87
C LEU A 122 12.11 25.37 17.65
N ARG A 123 11.87 26.67 17.85
CA ARG A 123 11.48 27.58 16.76
C ARG A 123 12.64 27.87 15.82
N GLU A 124 13.86 28.00 16.33
CA GLU A 124 15.06 28.18 15.53
C GLU A 124 15.34 26.97 14.65
N VAL A 125 15.32 25.75 15.22
CA VAL A 125 15.50 24.51 14.45
C VAL A 125 14.47 24.41 13.32
N LEU A 126 13.21 24.72 13.61
CA LEU A 126 12.17 24.78 12.58
C LEU A 126 12.48 25.82 11.50
N ARG A 127 12.88 27.04 11.89
CA ARG A 127 13.23 28.12 10.95
C ARG A 127 14.45 27.82 10.09
N GLU A 128 15.42 27.09 10.60
CA GLU A 128 16.59 26.70 9.81
C GLU A 128 16.33 25.52 8.87
N SER A 129 15.29 24.73 9.12
CA SER A 129 14.95 23.58 8.27
C SER A 129 14.41 24.04 6.90
N GLN A 130 14.88 23.39 5.83
CA GLN A 130 14.37 23.53 4.48
C GLN A 130 13.17 22.60 4.25
N ILE A 131 13.18 21.41 4.86
CA ILE A 131 12.09 20.43 4.75
C ILE A 131 11.58 20.05 6.14
N VAL A 132 10.28 20.25 6.35
CA VAL A 132 9.56 19.86 7.55
C VAL A 132 8.70 18.64 7.25
N PHE A 133 8.88 17.56 7.99
CA PHE A 133 8.07 16.34 7.92
C PHE A 133 7.09 16.32 9.09
N SER A 134 5.79 16.21 8.81
CA SER A 134 4.75 16.12 9.84
C SER A 134 3.58 15.26 9.38
N THR A 135 2.84 14.62 10.28
CA THR A 135 1.59 13.98 9.85
C THR A 135 0.57 15.07 9.55
N LEU A 136 -0.43 14.76 8.71
CA LEU A 136 -1.47 15.73 8.33
C LEU A 136 -2.14 16.39 9.55
N THR A 137 -2.40 15.63 10.61
CA THR A 137 -2.99 16.14 11.84
C THR A 137 -2.02 16.94 12.72
N PHE A 138 -0.73 16.62 12.67
CA PHE A 138 0.29 17.31 13.48
C PHE A 138 0.83 18.57 12.79
N ALA A 139 0.55 18.74 11.49
CA ALA A 139 0.95 19.91 10.72
C ALA A 139 0.49 21.23 11.36
N ASP A 140 -0.68 21.25 12.01
CA ASP A 140 -1.20 22.43 12.72
C ASP A 140 -0.91 22.44 14.23
N SER A 141 0.14 21.72 14.66
CA SER A 141 0.58 21.74 16.06
C SER A 141 1.02 23.14 16.51
N THR A 142 0.84 23.44 17.80
CA THR A 142 1.26 24.72 18.41
C THR A 142 2.73 25.03 18.12
N THR A 143 3.60 24.02 18.09
CA THR A 143 5.02 24.17 17.80
C THR A 143 5.25 24.73 16.39
N ILE A 144 4.64 24.12 15.37
CA ILE A 144 4.75 24.59 13.98
C ILE A 144 4.05 25.96 13.84
N ARG A 145 2.85 26.14 14.38
CA ARG A 145 2.14 27.43 14.30
C ARG A 145 2.91 28.58 14.95
N SER A 146 3.57 28.33 16.08
CA SER A 146 4.36 29.34 16.81
C SER A 146 5.63 29.76 16.07
N SER A 147 6.15 28.91 15.19
CA SER A 147 7.34 29.20 14.39
C SER A 147 7.07 30.25 13.30
N ARG A 148 5.79 30.48 12.96
CA ARG A 148 5.30 31.39 11.91
C ARG A 148 5.90 31.08 10.53
N LEU A 149 6.13 29.80 10.24
CA LEU A 149 6.61 29.35 8.95
C LEU A 149 5.54 29.50 7.87
N SER A 150 5.99 29.89 6.68
CA SER A 150 5.29 29.67 5.41
C SER A 150 6.03 28.61 4.61
N PHE A 151 5.31 27.89 3.77
CA PHE A 151 5.88 26.82 2.95
C PHE A 151 5.61 27.14 1.49
N ASP A 152 6.64 27.20 0.65
CA ASP A 152 6.42 27.42 -0.78
C ASP A 152 5.68 26.23 -1.40
N TYR A 153 6.00 25.02 -0.93
CA TYR A 153 5.45 23.76 -1.40
C TYR A 153 4.91 22.91 -0.24
N ILE A 154 3.73 22.34 -0.46
CA ILE A 154 3.15 21.30 0.39
C ILE A 154 3.07 20.02 -0.42
N ILE A 155 3.59 18.92 0.12
CA ILE A 155 3.50 17.58 -0.46
C ILE A 155 2.70 16.73 0.49
N VAL A 156 1.59 16.15 0.04
CA VAL A 156 0.83 15.15 0.79
C VAL A 156 1.02 13.80 0.12
N ASP A 157 1.80 12.92 0.75
CA ASP A 157 1.97 11.54 0.32
C ASP A 157 0.94 10.62 1.00
N GLU A 158 0.61 9.50 0.35
CA GLU A 158 -0.54 8.65 0.67
C GLU A 158 -1.87 9.43 0.78
N ALA A 159 -2.04 10.47 -0.05
CA ALA A 159 -3.19 11.37 -0.03
C ALA A 159 -4.55 10.67 -0.29
N ALA A 160 -4.54 9.56 -1.03
CA ALA A 160 -5.73 8.74 -1.27
C ALA A 160 -6.21 7.97 -0.01
N GLN A 161 -5.31 7.77 0.97
CA GLN A 161 -5.60 7.08 2.23
C GLN A 161 -6.09 8.05 3.34
N ALA A 162 -6.25 9.34 3.04
CA ALA A 162 -6.65 10.36 3.99
C ALA A 162 -8.07 10.87 3.71
N VAL A 163 -8.87 11.07 4.76
CA VAL A 163 -10.15 11.78 4.61
C VAL A 163 -9.88 13.23 4.24
N GLU A 164 -10.74 13.78 3.39
CA GLU A 164 -10.59 15.14 2.87
C GLU A 164 -10.33 16.22 3.93
N PRO A 165 -11.07 16.27 5.07
CA PRO A 165 -10.80 17.29 6.10
C PRO A 165 -9.37 17.25 6.64
N THR A 166 -8.78 16.06 6.74
CA THR A 166 -7.41 15.88 7.24
C THR A 166 -6.39 16.38 6.22
N CYS A 167 -6.62 16.17 4.93
CA CYS A 167 -5.78 16.76 3.86
C CYS A 167 -5.83 18.28 3.84
N LEU A 168 -6.94 18.90 4.27
CA LEU A 168 -7.08 20.36 4.28
C LEU A 168 -6.28 21.04 5.40
N ILE A 169 -5.93 20.34 6.48
CA ILE A 169 -5.22 20.91 7.64
C ILE A 169 -3.97 21.70 7.23
N PRO A 170 -2.95 21.11 6.56
CA PRO A 170 -1.78 21.88 6.16
C PRO A 170 -2.10 22.97 5.13
N LEU A 171 -3.15 22.81 4.31
CA LEU A 171 -3.51 23.76 3.26
C LEU A 171 -4.19 25.03 3.82
N VAL A 172 -4.87 24.93 4.95
CA VAL A 172 -5.52 26.08 5.61
C VAL A 172 -4.63 26.72 6.68
N SER A 173 -3.70 25.95 7.26
CA SER A 173 -2.79 26.44 8.30
C SER A 173 -1.64 27.28 7.75
N PHE A 174 -1.26 27.07 6.48
CA PHE A 174 -0.08 27.69 5.89
C PHE A 174 -0.39 28.34 4.54
N GLY A 175 0.27 29.47 4.26
CA GLY A 175 0.35 29.99 2.90
C GLY A 175 1.29 29.12 2.07
N PHE A 176 0.85 28.73 0.87
CA PHE A 176 1.63 27.94 -0.09
C PHE A 176 1.45 28.40 -1.53
N ARG A 177 2.45 28.15 -2.38
CA ARG A 177 2.38 28.44 -3.83
C ARG A 177 1.82 27.27 -4.60
N LYS A 178 2.26 26.06 -4.29
CA LYS A 178 1.84 24.83 -4.97
C LYS A 178 1.72 23.67 -4.00
N CYS A 179 0.70 22.84 -4.22
CA CYS A 179 0.45 21.62 -3.46
C CYS A 179 0.53 20.41 -4.39
N PHE A 180 1.20 19.35 -3.94
CA PHE A 180 1.28 18.06 -4.63
C PHE A 180 0.57 17.01 -3.78
N LEU A 181 -0.48 16.40 -4.34
CA LEU A 181 -1.14 15.25 -3.74
C LEU A 181 -0.64 13.99 -4.44
N VAL A 182 0.01 13.11 -3.69
CA VAL A 182 0.57 11.84 -4.17
C VAL A 182 -0.16 10.72 -3.47
N GLY A 183 -0.65 9.74 -4.22
CA GLY A 183 -1.37 8.60 -3.68
C GLY A 183 -1.96 7.72 -4.77
N ASP A 184 -2.43 6.55 -4.37
CA ASP A 184 -3.03 5.57 -5.27
C ASP A 184 -4.52 5.37 -4.95
N PRO A 185 -5.45 5.93 -5.73
CA PRO A 185 -6.89 5.79 -5.51
C PRO A 185 -7.40 4.36 -5.78
N ALA A 186 -6.59 3.48 -6.38
CA ALA A 186 -6.96 2.08 -6.56
C ALA A 186 -6.66 1.22 -5.31
N GLN A 187 -5.83 1.72 -4.38
CA GLN A 187 -5.56 1.08 -3.08
C GLN A 187 -6.56 1.54 -2.01
N LEU A 188 -6.36 1.15 -0.75
CA LEU A 188 -7.36 1.32 0.29
C LEU A 188 -7.65 2.81 0.58
N PRO A 189 -8.94 3.18 0.72
CA PRO A 189 -9.33 4.51 1.15
C PRO A 189 -9.06 4.70 2.64
N ALA A 190 -9.33 5.90 3.15
CA ALA A 190 -9.26 6.19 4.57
C ALA A 190 -10.19 5.28 5.40
N THR A 191 -9.68 4.77 6.53
CA THR A 191 -10.46 3.99 7.49
C THR A 191 -11.44 4.89 8.25
N VAL A 192 -12.73 4.63 8.09
CA VAL A 192 -13.82 5.35 8.77
C VAL A 192 -14.64 4.36 9.61
N LEU A 193 -14.68 4.58 10.93
CA LEU A 193 -15.37 3.68 11.87
C LEU A 193 -16.90 3.72 11.72
N SER A 194 -17.45 4.91 11.47
CA SER A 194 -18.90 5.10 11.33
C SER A 194 -19.36 4.61 9.95
N LYS A 195 -20.15 3.51 9.95
CA LYS A 195 -20.82 3.03 8.74
C LYS A 195 -21.65 4.13 8.09
N LYS A 196 -22.34 4.94 8.89
CA LYS A 196 -23.15 6.05 8.40
C LYS A 196 -22.31 7.13 7.70
N ALA A 197 -21.13 7.45 8.22
CA ALA A 197 -20.23 8.39 7.58
C ALA A 197 -19.69 7.84 6.25
N THR A 198 -19.38 6.54 6.19
CA THR A 198 -19.00 5.85 4.96
C THR A 198 -20.10 5.89 3.89
N GLU A 199 -21.36 5.65 4.27
CA GLU A 199 -22.53 5.78 3.36
C GLU A 199 -22.66 7.20 2.79
N LEU A 200 -22.29 8.21 3.57
CA LEU A 200 -22.32 9.63 3.17
C LEU A 200 -21.02 10.09 2.50
N GLU A 201 -20.22 9.15 1.97
CA GLU A 201 -18.96 9.39 1.25
C GLU A 201 -17.85 10.10 2.06
N TYR A 202 -17.90 10.13 3.40
CA TYR A 202 -16.87 10.77 4.24
C TYR A 202 -15.46 10.18 4.03
N ARG A 203 -15.39 8.91 3.61
CA ARG A 203 -14.12 8.22 3.30
C ARG A 203 -13.43 8.73 2.03
N LYS A 204 -14.13 9.50 1.19
CA LYS A 204 -13.58 10.00 -0.07
C LYS A 204 -12.46 11.00 0.22
N SER A 205 -11.29 10.72 -0.33
CA SER A 205 -10.13 11.60 -0.18
C SER A 205 -10.27 12.87 -1.02
N LEU A 206 -9.49 13.90 -0.66
CA LEU A 206 -9.36 15.11 -1.49
C LEU A 206 -8.83 14.75 -2.90
N PHE A 207 -7.92 13.78 -2.99
CA PHE A 207 -7.37 13.28 -4.24
C PHE A 207 -8.47 12.74 -5.15
N GLU A 208 -9.27 11.79 -4.65
CA GLU A 208 -10.38 11.19 -5.40
C GLU A 208 -11.46 12.23 -5.76
N ARG A 209 -11.72 13.21 -4.88
CA ARG A 209 -12.66 14.28 -5.18
C ARG A 209 -12.19 15.14 -6.35
N LEU A 210 -10.93 15.60 -6.33
CA LEU A 210 -10.36 16.38 -7.44
C LEU A 210 -10.38 15.59 -8.75
N GLN A 211 -10.02 14.29 -8.70
CA GLN A 211 -10.12 13.41 -9.86
C GLN A 211 -11.55 13.34 -10.42
N SER A 212 -12.56 13.19 -9.54
CA SER A 212 -13.97 13.16 -9.96
C SER A 212 -14.48 14.50 -10.50
N CYS A 213 -13.81 15.61 -10.17
CA CYS A 213 -14.08 16.95 -10.71
C CYS A 213 -13.38 17.21 -12.05
N GLY A 214 -12.76 16.19 -12.68
CA GLY A 214 -12.09 16.33 -13.97
C GLY A 214 -10.60 16.66 -13.90
N HIS A 215 -10.02 16.75 -12.70
CA HIS A 215 -8.57 16.92 -12.54
C HIS A 215 -7.87 15.56 -12.65
N ALA A 216 -7.58 15.15 -13.89
CA ALA A 216 -6.89 13.89 -14.15
C ALA A 216 -5.51 13.85 -13.46
N PRO A 217 -5.22 12.84 -12.61
CA PRO A 217 -3.92 12.73 -11.97
C PRO A 217 -2.83 12.37 -12.99
N LEU A 218 -1.62 12.85 -12.76
CA LEU A 218 -0.44 12.38 -13.47
C LEU A 218 -0.09 10.97 -12.97
N MET A 219 -0.27 9.98 -13.84
CA MET A 219 0.01 8.58 -13.51
C MET A 219 1.49 8.24 -13.71
N LEU A 220 2.14 7.75 -12.66
CA LEU A 220 3.46 7.13 -12.78
C LEU A 220 3.29 5.73 -13.38
N THR A 221 3.81 5.51 -14.58
CA THR A 221 3.56 4.28 -15.35
C THR A 221 4.64 3.22 -15.18
N ARG A 222 5.86 3.59 -14.79
CA ARG A 222 6.96 2.62 -14.63
C ARG A 222 6.99 2.07 -13.21
N GLN A 223 7.00 0.75 -13.07
CA GLN A 223 7.06 0.04 -11.81
C GLN A 223 8.41 -0.67 -11.63
N TYR A 224 8.91 -0.71 -10.39
CA TYR A 224 10.25 -1.19 -10.04
C TYR A 224 10.23 -2.33 -8.99
N ARG A 225 9.06 -2.92 -8.74
CA ARG A 225 8.82 -3.81 -7.59
C ARG A 225 8.53 -5.24 -8.00
N MET A 226 7.50 -5.42 -8.81
CA MET A 226 6.84 -6.71 -9.02
C MET A 226 7.42 -7.43 -10.24
N HIS A 227 7.53 -8.74 -10.16
CA HIS A 227 7.83 -9.58 -11.31
C HIS A 227 6.75 -9.37 -12.39
N PRO A 228 7.08 -9.30 -13.69
CA PRO A 228 6.12 -9.02 -14.77
C PRO A 228 4.85 -9.90 -14.73
N GLU A 229 5.03 -11.18 -14.40
CA GLU A 229 3.92 -12.15 -14.24
C GLU A 229 2.91 -11.76 -13.13
N ILE A 230 3.39 -11.22 -12.01
CA ILE A 230 2.56 -10.71 -10.90
C ILE A 230 1.87 -9.42 -11.34
N ARG A 231 2.63 -8.52 -11.98
CA ARG A 231 2.18 -7.18 -12.43
C ARG A 231 1.09 -7.22 -13.49
N GLU A 232 1.11 -8.21 -14.38
CA GLU A 232 0.31 -8.20 -15.62
C GLU A 232 -1.20 -8.03 -15.36
N TRP A 233 -1.77 -8.77 -14.40
CA TRP A 233 -3.20 -8.69 -14.13
C TRP A 233 -3.60 -7.43 -13.35
N PRO A 234 -2.93 -7.05 -12.23
CA PRO A 234 -3.17 -5.79 -11.56
C PRO A 234 -3.07 -4.59 -12.51
N SER A 235 -2.06 -4.56 -13.39
CA SER A 235 -1.91 -3.51 -14.41
C SER A 235 -3.15 -3.40 -15.29
N LYS A 236 -3.61 -4.52 -15.88
CA LYS A 236 -4.81 -4.53 -16.73
C LYS A 236 -6.07 -4.13 -15.96
N LYS A 237 -6.24 -4.65 -14.73
CA LYS A 237 -7.49 -4.48 -13.98
C LYS A 237 -7.64 -3.11 -13.33
N PHE A 238 -6.59 -2.63 -12.65
CA PHE A 238 -6.65 -1.43 -11.82
C PHE A 238 -6.08 -0.20 -12.54
N TYR A 239 -5.21 -0.41 -13.51
CA TYR A 239 -4.36 0.62 -14.10
C TYR A 239 -4.47 0.68 -15.64
N HIS A 240 -5.54 0.11 -16.21
CA HIS A 240 -5.83 0.10 -17.65
C HIS A 240 -4.69 -0.42 -18.54
N GLY A 241 -3.86 -1.32 -18.01
CA GLY A 241 -2.72 -1.89 -18.71
C GLY A 241 -1.54 -0.92 -18.87
N LYS A 242 -1.55 0.24 -18.21
CA LYS A 242 -0.54 1.29 -18.39
C LYS A 242 0.75 1.07 -17.60
N LEU A 243 0.78 0.15 -16.63
CA LEU A 243 2.00 -0.12 -15.88
C LEU A 243 3.00 -0.88 -16.75
N VAL A 244 4.23 -0.37 -16.84
CA VAL A 244 5.38 -0.94 -17.56
C VAL A 244 6.51 -1.25 -16.58
N ASP A 245 7.29 -2.29 -16.87
CA ASP A 245 8.37 -2.71 -15.98
C ASP A 245 9.63 -1.87 -16.20
N ALA A 246 10.42 -1.69 -15.14
CA ALA A 246 11.77 -1.15 -15.26
C ALA A 246 12.70 -2.13 -16.00
N GLU A 247 13.73 -1.60 -16.65
CA GLU A 247 14.73 -2.40 -17.35
C GLU A 247 15.45 -3.35 -16.37
N GLY A 248 15.67 -4.59 -16.78
CA GLY A 248 16.34 -5.62 -15.96
C GLY A 248 15.52 -6.16 -14.78
N LEU A 249 14.30 -5.66 -14.53
CA LEU A 249 13.51 -6.04 -13.36
C LEU A 249 13.15 -7.52 -13.31
N GLU A 250 12.79 -8.12 -14.45
CA GLU A 250 12.47 -9.55 -14.52
C GLU A 250 13.66 -10.41 -14.09
N GLU A 251 14.86 -10.11 -14.59
CA GLU A 251 16.09 -10.83 -14.26
C GLU A 251 16.44 -10.69 -12.79
N ALA A 252 16.37 -9.47 -12.24
CA ALA A 252 16.66 -9.20 -10.83
C ALA A 252 15.72 -9.95 -9.87
N LEU A 253 14.50 -10.27 -10.32
CA LEU A 253 13.47 -10.94 -9.54
C LEU A 253 13.41 -12.45 -9.77
N LYS A 254 14.23 -13.01 -10.67
CA LYS A 254 14.31 -14.47 -10.84
C LYS A 254 14.78 -15.12 -9.55
N ARG A 255 14.17 -16.26 -9.22
CA ARG A 255 14.55 -17.09 -8.08
C ARG A 255 14.77 -18.55 -8.50
N PRO A 256 15.66 -19.30 -7.84
CA PRO A 256 15.94 -20.70 -8.18
C PRO A 256 14.70 -21.59 -8.20
N TRP A 257 13.68 -21.29 -7.39
CA TRP A 257 12.45 -22.08 -7.33
C TRP A 257 11.44 -21.78 -8.44
N HIS A 258 11.62 -20.67 -9.19
CA HIS A 258 10.70 -20.32 -10.29
C HIS A 258 10.68 -21.34 -11.44
N GLN A 259 11.65 -22.24 -11.48
CA GLN A 259 11.69 -23.35 -12.43
C GLN A 259 10.70 -24.47 -12.11
N HIS A 260 10.22 -24.58 -10.86
CA HIS A 260 9.35 -25.67 -10.41
C HIS A 260 7.87 -25.32 -10.58
N ASP A 261 7.06 -26.32 -10.94
CA ASP A 261 5.61 -26.13 -11.09
C ASP A 261 4.97 -25.76 -9.75
N GLY A 262 4.14 -24.71 -9.71
CA GLY A 262 3.56 -24.19 -8.46
C GLY A 262 4.46 -23.27 -7.63
N PHE A 263 5.74 -23.12 -7.98
CA PHE A 263 6.66 -22.20 -7.29
C PHE A 263 7.11 -21.06 -8.21
N GLY A 264 6.47 -20.89 -9.36
CA GLY A 264 6.70 -19.75 -10.25
C GLY A 264 6.36 -18.39 -9.61
N PRO A 265 6.62 -17.27 -10.30
CA PRO A 265 6.37 -15.93 -9.77
C PRO A 265 4.92 -15.66 -9.34
N TYR A 266 3.94 -16.32 -9.92
CA TYR A 266 2.54 -16.22 -9.51
C TYR A 266 1.85 -17.58 -9.60
N ASN A 267 1.22 -18.02 -8.51
CA ASN A 267 0.42 -19.25 -8.48
C ASN A 267 -0.83 -19.06 -7.63
N PHE A 268 -1.90 -19.76 -8.01
CA PHE A 268 -3.13 -19.87 -7.23
C PHE A 268 -3.33 -21.33 -6.83
N TYR A 269 -3.49 -21.58 -5.53
CA TYR A 269 -3.80 -22.89 -4.99
C TYR A 269 -5.27 -22.95 -4.58
N ASP A 270 -6.02 -23.78 -5.29
CA ASP A 270 -7.44 -23.99 -5.07
C ASP A 270 -7.64 -25.01 -3.94
N ILE A 271 -8.01 -24.52 -2.77
CA ILE A 271 -8.18 -25.31 -1.53
C ILE A 271 -9.61 -25.15 -1.04
N LYS A 272 -10.33 -26.28 -1.06
CA LYS A 272 -11.74 -26.36 -0.66
C LYS A 272 -11.89 -26.72 0.82
N GLY A 273 -12.91 -26.15 1.47
CA GLY A 273 -13.29 -26.45 2.84
C GLY A 273 -12.34 -25.88 3.90
N GLY A 274 -12.53 -26.32 5.15
CA GLY A 274 -11.67 -25.95 6.28
C GLY A 274 -11.98 -24.58 6.91
N ALA A 275 -12.97 -23.86 6.40
CA ALA A 275 -13.41 -22.61 7.01
C ALA A 275 -14.20 -22.89 8.29
N THR A 276 -13.93 -22.10 9.32
CA THR A 276 -14.69 -22.06 10.58
C THR A 276 -14.90 -20.60 10.96
N GLN A 277 -16.00 -20.32 11.67
CA GLN A 277 -16.29 -19.00 12.21
C GLN A 277 -16.10 -19.02 13.72
N ASN A 278 -15.40 -18.02 14.24
CA ASN A 278 -15.29 -17.76 15.66
C ASN A 278 -15.86 -16.37 15.95
N GLU A 279 -16.93 -16.30 16.74
CA GLU A 279 -17.73 -15.09 16.96
C GLU A 279 -18.07 -14.36 15.65
N ASN A 280 -17.36 -13.25 15.36
CA ASN A 280 -17.57 -12.36 14.22
C ASN A 280 -16.42 -12.40 13.18
N SER A 281 -15.53 -13.39 13.27
CA SER A 281 -14.31 -13.49 12.47
C SER A 281 -14.18 -14.88 11.86
N TRP A 282 -13.57 -14.94 10.67
CA TRP A 282 -13.45 -16.17 9.89
C TRP A 282 -12.00 -16.64 9.87
N ARG A 283 -11.80 -17.95 9.90
CA ARG A 283 -10.50 -18.59 9.70
C ARG A 283 -10.65 -19.83 8.84
N ASN A 284 -9.59 -20.21 8.15
CA ASN A 284 -9.53 -21.42 7.35
C ASN A 284 -8.27 -22.19 7.69
N GLN A 285 -8.47 -23.30 8.38
CA GLN A 285 -7.39 -24.14 8.87
C GLN A 285 -6.63 -24.76 7.70
N PHE A 286 -7.32 -25.18 6.64
CA PHE A 286 -6.68 -25.87 5.52
C PHE A 286 -5.80 -24.92 4.71
N GLN A 287 -6.22 -23.67 4.53
CA GLN A 287 -5.40 -22.66 3.86
C GLN A 287 -4.19 -22.27 4.72
N ALA A 288 -4.34 -22.21 6.05
CA ALA A 288 -3.22 -21.92 6.95
C ALA A 288 -2.20 -23.07 7.00
N ASP A 289 -2.67 -24.31 7.12
CA ASP A 289 -1.84 -25.51 7.04
C ASP A 289 -1.05 -25.52 5.73
N PHE A 290 -1.71 -25.22 4.61
CA PHE A 290 -1.08 -25.18 3.30
C PHE A 290 -0.04 -24.06 3.18
N ALA A 291 -0.32 -22.86 3.69
CA ALA A 291 0.63 -21.75 3.64
C ALA A 291 1.94 -22.09 4.38
N ALA A 292 1.83 -22.69 5.56
CA ALA A 292 2.99 -23.16 6.32
C ALA A 292 3.73 -24.30 5.62
N GLU A 293 2.99 -25.26 5.06
CA GLU A 293 3.58 -26.38 4.30
C GLU A 293 4.30 -25.92 3.03
N TRP A 294 3.71 -25.01 2.26
CA TRP A 294 4.31 -24.47 1.04
C TRP A 294 5.66 -23.82 1.32
N LEU A 295 5.73 -23.03 2.39
CA LEU A 295 6.97 -22.37 2.81
C LEU A 295 7.98 -23.39 3.35
N SER A 296 7.52 -24.38 4.12
CA SER A 296 8.35 -25.47 4.64
C SER A 296 9.00 -26.28 3.51
N CYS A 297 8.23 -26.71 2.51
CA CYS A 297 8.76 -27.44 1.35
C CYS A 297 9.76 -26.59 0.55
N LEU A 298 9.48 -25.29 0.37
CA LEU A 298 10.40 -24.39 -0.32
C LEU A 298 11.74 -24.29 0.42
N LEU A 299 11.71 -24.06 1.73
CA LEU A 299 12.90 -23.94 2.58
C LEU A 299 13.64 -25.27 2.71
N ALA A 300 12.95 -26.41 2.73
CA ALA A 300 13.60 -27.72 2.74
C ALA A 300 14.46 -27.94 1.48
N LYS A 301 14.00 -27.47 0.31
CA LYS A 301 14.77 -27.56 -0.94
C LYS A 301 15.80 -26.43 -1.09
N TYR A 302 15.52 -25.26 -0.52
CA TYR A 302 16.34 -24.06 -0.63
C TYR A 302 16.59 -23.42 0.76
N PRO A 303 17.38 -24.04 1.65
CA PRO A 303 17.45 -23.67 3.07
C PRO A 303 18.01 -22.28 3.37
N ASN A 304 18.71 -21.65 2.42
CA ASN A 304 19.32 -20.33 2.57
C ASN A 304 18.80 -19.30 1.56
N ALA A 305 17.70 -19.62 0.86
CA ALA A 305 17.17 -18.77 -0.20
C ALA A 305 16.41 -17.54 0.32
N LEU A 306 15.85 -17.63 1.53
CA LEU A 306 14.95 -16.63 2.10
C LEU A 306 15.24 -16.51 3.60
N ARG A 307 15.25 -15.27 4.10
CA ARG A 307 15.11 -14.99 5.52
C ARG A 307 13.63 -14.85 5.85
N GLY A 308 13.24 -14.99 7.11
CA GLY A 308 11.82 -14.81 7.49
C GLY A 308 11.35 -13.39 7.16
N SER A 309 12.24 -12.40 7.33
CA SER A 309 11.99 -11.01 6.95
C SER A 309 11.75 -10.76 5.45
N ASP A 310 12.09 -11.70 4.55
CA ASP A 310 11.78 -11.65 3.12
C ASP A 310 10.37 -12.14 2.79
N VAL A 311 9.66 -12.70 3.77
CA VAL A 311 8.35 -13.34 3.60
C VAL A 311 7.25 -12.54 4.29
N GLY A 312 6.13 -12.39 3.61
CA GLY A 312 4.89 -11.88 4.19
C GLY A 312 3.75 -12.85 3.99
N VAL A 313 2.92 -13.02 5.01
CA VAL A 313 1.73 -13.87 4.94
C VAL A 313 0.50 -13.03 5.27
N ILE A 314 -0.39 -12.91 4.30
CA ILE A 314 -1.58 -12.08 4.39
C ILE A 314 -2.77 -12.96 4.76
N GLY A 315 -3.41 -12.65 5.89
CA GLY A 315 -4.70 -13.19 6.28
C GLY A 315 -5.80 -12.16 6.01
N THR A 316 -6.91 -12.55 5.40
CA THR A 316 -8.00 -11.58 5.16
C THR A 316 -8.66 -11.12 6.48
N TYR A 317 -8.74 -12.01 7.46
CA TYR A 317 -9.40 -11.78 8.75
C TYR A 317 -8.40 -11.86 9.90
N LYS A 318 -8.73 -11.23 11.03
CA LYS A 318 -7.87 -11.25 12.23
C LYS A 318 -7.61 -12.67 12.74
N ASP A 319 -8.65 -13.49 12.85
CA ASP A 319 -8.49 -14.86 13.36
C ASP A 319 -7.67 -15.73 12.41
N GLN A 320 -7.74 -15.44 11.10
CA GLN A 320 -6.85 -16.08 10.14
C GLN A 320 -5.40 -15.70 10.37
N VAL A 321 -5.10 -14.43 10.64
CA VAL A 321 -3.74 -13.98 10.95
C VAL A 321 -3.20 -14.72 12.17
N ASP A 322 -4.03 -14.93 13.20
CA ASP A 322 -3.61 -15.64 14.40
C ASP A 322 -3.34 -17.13 14.14
N VAL A 323 -4.23 -17.82 13.40
CA VAL A 323 -4.00 -19.22 12.99
C VAL A 323 -2.77 -19.36 12.08
N LEU A 324 -2.53 -18.41 11.18
CA LEU A 324 -1.34 -18.44 10.31
C LEU A 324 -0.05 -18.36 11.14
N ARG A 325 0.01 -17.48 12.15
CA ARG A 325 1.16 -17.39 13.05
C ARG A 325 1.39 -18.70 13.80
N GLU A 326 0.34 -19.31 14.32
CA GLU A 326 0.41 -20.62 14.98
C GLU A 326 0.98 -21.69 14.04
N LYS A 327 0.40 -21.87 12.86
CA LYS A 327 0.84 -22.92 11.92
C LYS A 327 2.26 -22.68 11.38
N LEU A 328 2.66 -21.43 11.17
CA LEU A 328 4.03 -21.10 10.76
C LEU A 328 5.04 -21.46 11.86
N ARG A 329 4.74 -21.15 13.13
CA ARG A 329 5.59 -21.50 14.27
C ARG A 329 5.72 -23.01 14.45
N GLU A 330 4.61 -23.73 14.38
CA GLU A 330 4.59 -25.19 14.47
C GLU A 330 5.42 -25.85 13.36
N ARG A 331 5.37 -25.31 12.14
CA ARG A 331 6.01 -25.94 10.98
C ARG A 331 7.46 -25.51 10.73
N LEU A 332 7.80 -24.25 11.03
CA LEU A 332 9.09 -23.63 10.69
C LEU A 332 9.98 -23.32 11.90
N GLY A 333 9.45 -23.48 13.11
CA GLY A 333 10.13 -23.08 14.35
C GLY A 333 10.03 -21.57 14.64
N GLU A 334 10.20 -21.20 15.91
CA GLU A 334 10.02 -19.80 16.36
C GLU A 334 11.04 -18.84 15.75
N GLU A 335 12.29 -19.28 15.55
CA GLU A 335 13.37 -18.45 15.01
C GLU A 335 12.98 -17.86 13.64
N PHE A 336 12.62 -18.71 12.68
CA PHE A 336 12.22 -18.26 11.36
C PHE A 336 10.84 -17.58 11.38
N ALA A 337 9.85 -18.19 12.07
CA ALA A 337 8.47 -17.71 12.04
C ALA A 337 8.29 -16.32 12.68
N SER A 338 9.12 -15.96 13.66
CA SER A 338 9.07 -14.64 14.33
C SER A 338 9.46 -13.47 13.41
N GLU A 339 10.31 -13.73 12.40
CA GLU A 339 10.68 -12.72 11.40
C GLU A 339 9.66 -12.60 10.26
N VAL A 340 8.82 -13.62 10.04
CA VAL A 340 7.80 -13.61 9.00
C VAL A 340 6.71 -12.60 9.33
N GLU A 341 6.43 -11.69 8.40
CA GLU A 341 5.43 -10.66 8.62
C GLU A 341 4.03 -11.21 8.33
N VAL A 342 3.28 -11.58 9.37
CA VAL A 342 1.90 -12.06 9.26
C VAL A 342 0.93 -10.96 9.66
N LEU A 343 0.19 -10.40 8.70
CA LEU A 343 -0.71 -9.26 8.91
C LEU A 343 -2.01 -9.38 8.09
N SER A 344 -2.98 -8.54 8.40
CA SER A 344 -4.15 -8.37 7.54
C SER A 344 -3.80 -7.61 6.26
N VAL A 345 -4.64 -7.73 5.22
CA VAL A 345 -4.44 -6.98 3.97
C VAL A 345 -4.38 -5.47 4.19
N ASP A 346 -5.23 -4.93 5.07
CA ASP A 346 -5.26 -3.51 5.43
C ASP A 346 -3.95 -3.08 6.14
N ALA A 347 -3.43 -3.92 7.05
CA ALA A 347 -2.18 -3.65 7.76
C ALA A 347 -0.92 -3.85 6.89
N PHE A 348 -1.04 -4.59 5.78
CA PHE A 348 0.04 -4.79 4.80
C PHE A 348 0.17 -3.63 3.80
N GLN A 349 -0.73 -2.65 3.81
CA GLN A 349 -0.62 -1.47 2.96
C GLN A 349 0.69 -0.72 3.22
N GLY A 350 1.33 -0.23 2.15
CA GLY A 350 2.64 0.43 2.22
C GLY A 350 3.82 -0.52 2.43
N ARG A 351 3.58 -1.81 2.67
CA ARG A 351 4.64 -2.83 2.85
C ARG A 351 4.84 -3.64 1.58
N GLU A 352 5.98 -4.33 1.50
CA GLU A 352 6.36 -5.20 0.39
C GLU A 352 7.30 -6.30 0.90
N LYS A 353 7.26 -7.49 0.28
CA LYS A 353 8.13 -8.63 0.61
C LYS A 353 8.56 -9.34 -0.66
N ASP A 354 9.65 -10.10 -0.60
CA ASP A 354 10.09 -10.88 -1.76
C ASP A 354 9.05 -11.95 -2.11
N VAL A 355 8.59 -12.67 -1.10
CA VAL A 355 7.55 -13.69 -1.20
C VAL A 355 6.32 -13.27 -0.40
N ILE A 356 5.14 -13.33 -1.02
CA ILE A 356 3.85 -13.17 -0.33
C ILE A 356 3.00 -14.42 -0.49
N ILE A 357 2.46 -14.91 0.61
CA ILE A 357 1.40 -15.92 0.63
C ILE A 357 0.12 -15.25 1.12
N TRP A 358 -0.93 -15.19 0.30
CA TRP A 358 -2.20 -14.58 0.66
C TRP A 358 -3.31 -15.61 0.77
N THR A 359 -3.88 -15.74 1.96
CA THR A 359 -5.04 -16.61 2.24
C THR A 359 -6.35 -15.84 2.21
N THR A 360 -7.30 -16.30 1.40
CA THR A 360 -8.61 -15.65 1.20
C THR A 360 -9.70 -16.13 2.16
N VAL A 361 -9.45 -17.26 2.84
CA VAL A 361 -10.22 -17.87 3.93
C VAL A 361 -11.54 -18.51 3.56
N ARG A 362 -12.43 -17.82 2.85
CA ARG A 362 -13.83 -18.24 2.88
C ARG A 362 -14.12 -19.52 2.07
N THR A 363 -14.85 -20.45 2.71
CA THR A 363 -15.65 -21.53 2.10
C THR A 363 -16.83 -21.94 3.01
N GLU A 364 -18.07 -21.58 2.63
CA GLU A 364 -19.21 -22.50 2.52
C GLU A 364 -20.31 -21.86 1.66
N GLY A 365 -20.96 -22.69 0.83
CA GLY A 365 -21.84 -22.32 -0.29
C GLY A 365 -23.35 -22.32 0.01
N LYS A 366 -24.14 -22.24 -1.06
CA LYS A 366 -25.52 -21.70 -1.14
C LYS A 366 -26.58 -22.44 -0.29
N GLU A 367 -26.95 -21.83 0.84
CA GLU A 367 -28.35 -21.52 1.25
C GLU A 367 -28.39 -20.51 2.43
N GLY A 368 -27.80 -19.32 2.22
CA GLY A 368 -27.91 -18.23 3.20
C GLY A 368 -27.04 -16.99 2.94
N ARG A 369 -26.87 -16.60 1.67
CA ARG A 369 -26.23 -15.36 1.15
C ARG A 369 -25.12 -14.75 2.04
N GLY A 370 -24.01 -15.47 2.19
CA GLY A 370 -22.77 -14.88 2.68
C GLY A 370 -21.89 -14.37 1.53
N SER A 371 -21.98 -13.08 1.18
CA SER A 371 -20.99 -12.42 0.28
C SER A 371 -19.56 -12.67 0.78
N ILE A 372 -18.57 -13.00 -0.07
CA ILE A 372 -17.12 -13.10 0.25
C ILE A 372 -16.57 -11.90 1.06
N GLY A 373 -17.36 -10.84 1.23
CA GLY A 373 -17.20 -9.85 2.29
C GLY A 373 -15.95 -9.03 2.03
N PHE A 374 -15.05 -8.98 3.01
CA PHE A 374 -13.78 -8.24 2.93
C PHE A 374 -12.93 -8.60 1.70
N VAL A 375 -13.03 -9.81 1.15
CA VAL A 375 -12.25 -10.24 -0.03
C VAL A 375 -12.80 -9.68 -1.35
N SER A 376 -14.09 -9.32 -1.42
CA SER A 376 -14.71 -8.71 -2.62
C SER A 376 -14.27 -7.27 -2.86
N ASP A 377 -13.68 -6.64 -1.86
CA ASP A 377 -13.24 -5.26 -1.93
C ASP A 377 -12.12 -5.11 -2.97
N ARG A 378 -12.42 -4.35 -4.02
CA ARG A 378 -11.51 -4.10 -5.15
C ARG A 378 -10.18 -3.48 -4.69
N ASN A 379 -10.22 -2.58 -3.71
CA ASN A 379 -9.05 -1.90 -3.19
C ASN A 379 -8.16 -2.86 -2.38
N ARG A 380 -8.76 -3.74 -1.57
CA ARG A 380 -8.04 -4.83 -0.88
C ARG A 380 -7.41 -5.81 -1.86
N MET A 381 -8.12 -6.15 -2.94
CA MET A 381 -7.56 -7.00 -3.99
C MET A 381 -6.35 -6.34 -4.66
N CYS A 382 -6.42 -5.03 -4.92
CA CYS A 382 -5.27 -4.27 -5.43
C CYS A 382 -4.10 -4.30 -4.46
N VAL A 383 -4.32 -4.07 -3.17
CA VAL A 383 -3.26 -4.15 -2.15
C VAL A 383 -2.67 -5.56 -2.11
N GLY A 384 -3.48 -6.60 -1.88
CA GLY A 384 -3.03 -7.99 -1.70
C GLY A 384 -2.23 -8.53 -2.88
N LEU A 385 -2.62 -8.22 -4.11
CA LEU A 385 -1.91 -8.68 -5.32
C LEU A 385 -0.61 -7.92 -5.61
N THR A 386 -0.35 -6.78 -4.95
CA THR A 386 0.77 -5.89 -5.27
C THR A 386 1.82 -5.80 -4.15
N ARG A 387 1.77 -6.70 -3.16
CA ARG A 387 2.74 -6.74 -2.05
C ARG A 387 4.01 -7.55 -2.37
N ALA A 388 3.92 -8.50 -3.30
CA ALA A 388 5.02 -9.40 -3.65
C ALA A 388 6.00 -8.76 -4.64
N LYS A 389 7.30 -8.99 -4.46
CA LYS A 389 8.32 -8.66 -5.47
C LYS A 389 8.53 -9.83 -6.42
N SER A 390 9.05 -10.96 -5.94
CA SER A 390 9.45 -12.10 -6.77
C SER A 390 8.35 -13.15 -6.91
N THR A 391 7.62 -13.45 -5.83
CA THR A 391 6.71 -14.62 -5.78
C THR A 391 5.42 -14.29 -5.03
N LEU A 392 4.28 -14.44 -5.71
CA LEU A 392 2.95 -14.32 -5.11
C LEU A 392 2.22 -15.67 -5.15
N VAL A 393 1.84 -16.16 -3.97
CA VAL A 393 1.04 -17.37 -3.78
C VAL A 393 -0.32 -16.97 -3.25
N VAL A 394 -1.38 -17.18 -4.02
CA VAL A 394 -2.75 -16.98 -3.55
C VAL A 394 -3.34 -18.34 -3.18
N VAL A 395 -3.90 -18.45 -1.98
CA VAL A 395 -4.51 -19.67 -1.45
C VAL A 395 -5.96 -19.39 -1.16
N GLY A 396 -6.88 -20.11 -1.80
CA GLY A 396 -8.30 -19.82 -1.70
C GLY A 396 -9.18 -20.82 -2.42
N ASP A 397 -10.50 -20.67 -2.29
CA ASP A 397 -11.47 -21.40 -3.11
C ASP A 397 -11.78 -20.58 -4.36
N GLY A 398 -11.24 -21.01 -5.50
CA GLY A 398 -11.38 -20.28 -6.76
C GLY A 398 -12.81 -20.21 -7.29
N ASP A 399 -13.65 -21.20 -6.99
CA ASP A 399 -15.03 -21.23 -7.48
C ASP A 399 -15.90 -20.30 -6.62
N MET A 400 -15.75 -20.33 -5.29
CA MET A 400 -16.44 -19.40 -4.40
C MET A 400 -16.07 -17.93 -4.69
N LEU A 401 -14.77 -17.66 -4.85
CA LEU A 401 -14.30 -16.30 -5.16
C LEU A 401 -14.88 -15.81 -6.50
N GLY A 402 -14.96 -16.68 -7.51
CA GLY A 402 -15.51 -16.35 -8.81
C GLY A 402 -17.03 -16.14 -8.83
N ASP A 403 -17.77 -16.88 -8.00
CA ASP A 403 -19.23 -16.72 -7.90
C ASP A 403 -19.63 -15.37 -7.30
N ASP A 404 -18.86 -14.86 -6.33
CA ASP A 404 -19.21 -13.65 -5.57
C ASP A 404 -18.54 -12.36 -6.09
N SER A 405 -17.54 -12.45 -6.97
CA SER A 405 -16.86 -11.28 -7.52
C SER A 405 -16.38 -11.50 -8.95
N LYS A 406 -16.79 -10.57 -9.83
CA LYS A 406 -16.37 -10.55 -11.24
C LYS A 406 -14.86 -10.43 -11.39
N GLU A 407 -14.23 -9.59 -10.58
CA GLU A 407 -12.77 -9.41 -10.53
C GLU A 407 -12.07 -10.73 -10.22
N TRP A 408 -12.52 -11.44 -9.19
CA TRP A 408 -11.96 -12.73 -8.82
C TRP A 408 -12.21 -13.80 -9.88
N TRP A 409 -13.41 -13.83 -10.48
CA TRP A 409 -13.71 -14.73 -11.59
C TRP A 409 -12.76 -14.53 -12.77
N GLU A 410 -12.51 -13.28 -13.14
CA GLU A 410 -11.56 -12.91 -14.21
C GLU A 410 -10.14 -13.37 -13.86
N LEU A 411 -9.69 -13.14 -12.62
CA LEU A 411 -8.37 -13.56 -12.15
C LEU A 411 -8.25 -15.09 -12.16
N VAL A 412 -9.14 -15.81 -11.49
CA VAL A 412 -9.12 -17.28 -11.36
C VAL A 412 -9.17 -17.94 -12.74
N ASN A 413 -10.03 -17.48 -13.65
CA ASN A 413 -10.10 -18.05 -15.00
C ASN A 413 -8.86 -17.76 -15.84
N ARG A 414 -8.28 -16.56 -15.73
CA ARG A 414 -6.97 -16.27 -16.35
C ARG A 414 -5.93 -17.25 -15.82
N THR A 415 -5.83 -17.38 -14.50
CA THR A 415 -4.84 -18.24 -13.82
C THR A 415 -4.99 -19.70 -14.24
N ARG A 416 -6.23 -20.19 -14.34
CA ARG A 416 -6.57 -21.52 -14.86
C ARG A 416 -6.13 -21.72 -16.31
N ARG A 417 -6.46 -20.78 -17.22
CA ARG A 417 -6.09 -20.85 -18.65
C ARG A 417 -4.58 -20.84 -18.86
N ARG A 418 -3.83 -20.13 -18.01
CA ARG A 418 -2.37 -20.04 -18.07
C ARG A 418 -1.65 -21.20 -17.37
N GLY A 419 -2.38 -22.08 -16.69
CA GLY A 419 -1.83 -23.26 -16.02
C GLY A 419 -1.18 -22.96 -14.67
N PHE A 420 -1.49 -21.82 -14.06
CA PHE A 420 -0.98 -21.40 -12.74
C PHE A 420 -1.99 -21.65 -11.61
N LEU A 421 -3.13 -22.29 -11.92
CA LEU A 421 -4.10 -22.74 -10.92
C LEU A 421 -3.82 -24.22 -10.60
N HIS A 422 -3.62 -24.51 -9.32
CA HIS A 422 -3.28 -25.83 -8.83
C HIS A 422 -4.35 -26.32 -7.85
N ASN A 423 -5.01 -27.44 -8.20
CA ASN A 423 -5.92 -28.13 -7.30
C ASN A 423 -5.09 -29.07 -6.42
N ILE A 424 -5.02 -28.79 -5.12
CA ILE A 424 -4.26 -29.61 -4.16
C ILE A 424 -5.20 -30.12 -3.08
N LYS A 425 -5.06 -31.41 -2.76
CA LYS A 425 -5.77 -32.08 -1.65
C LYS A 425 -4.76 -32.48 -0.58
N LYS A 426 -5.25 -32.66 0.66
CA LYS A 426 -4.44 -33.22 1.75
C LYS A 426 -4.02 -34.68 1.41
N PRO A 427 -2.84 -35.14 1.87
CA PRO A 427 -1.80 -34.39 2.60
C PRO A 427 -1.01 -33.45 1.68
N PHE A 428 -0.81 -32.19 2.12
CA PHE A 428 -0.20 -31.14 1.30
C PHE A 428 1.28 -31.35 1.00
N ALA A 429 2.04 -31.87 1.97
CA ALA A 429 3.48 -32.12 1.84
C ALA A 429 3.81 -32.96 0.59
N MET A 430 3.17 -34.12 0.44
CA MET A 430 3.38 -35.01 -0.71
C MET A 430 3.08 -34.33 -2.05
N ALA A 431 2.00 -33.53 -2.12
CA ALA A 431 1.63 -32.85 -3.35
C ALA A 431 2.62 -31.73 -3.73
N LEU A 432 3.17 -31.03 -2.73
CA LEU A 432 4.15 -29.96 -2.92
C LEU A 432 5.53 -30.51 -3.24
N GLU A 433 5.97 -31.58 -2.57
CA GLU A 433 7.23 -32.27 -2.85
C GLU A 433 7.26 -32.83 -4.28
N ALA A 434 6.17 -33.46 -4.73
CA ALA A 434 6.06 -33.95 -6.11
C ALA A 434 6.22 -32.81 -7.13
N LYS A 435 5.68 -31.63 -6.83
CA LYS A 435 5.80 -30.43 -7.66
C LYS A 435 7.20 -29.83 -7.65
N LEU A 436 7.86 -29.77 -6.49
CA LEU A 436 9.23 -29.30 -6.36
C LEU A 436 10.21 -30.25 -7.04
N ASN A 437 9.98 -31.56 -7.02
CA ASN A 437 10.89 -32.55 -7.56
C ASN A 437 10.61 -32.89 -9.03
N GLY A 438 9.43 -32.54 -9.55
CA GLY A 438 9.10 -32.65 -10.96
C GLY A 438 9.64 -31.47 -11.76
N ASN A 439 10.49 -31.73 -12.75
CA ASN A 439 10.85 -30.70 -13.74
C ASN A 439 9.61 -30.23 -14.50
N ARG A 440 9.56 -28.93 -14.81
CA ARG A 440 8.50 -28.27 -15.58
C ARG A 440 8.30 -29.01 -16.92
N VAL A 441 7.30 -29.88 -17.03
CA VAL A 441 6.90 -30.43 -18.32
C VAL A 441 6.39 -29.26 -19.14
N THR A 442 7.18 -28.79 -20.10
CA THR A 442 6.77 -27.79 -21.07
C THR A 442 5.55 -28.34 -21.80
N LYS A 443 4.36 -27.84 -21.45
CA LYS A 443 3.08 -28.15 -22.12
C LYS A 443 3.01 -27.50 -23.51
N GLY A 444 4.01 -27.75 -24.34
CA GLY A 444 4.10 -27.37 -25.75
C GLY A 444 4.29 -28.56 -26.69
N GLN A 445 4.72 -29.73 -26.21
CA GLN A 445 5.00 -30.88 -27.08
C GLN A 445 3.90 -31.96 -27.12
N THR A 446 2.97 -31.98 -26.17
CA THR A 446 1.95 -33.06 -26.08
C THR A 446 0.80 -32.94 -27.08
N LYS A 447 0.63 -31.79 -27.76
CA LYS A 447 -0.40 -31.64 -28.82
C LYS A 447 0.05 -32.12 -30.21
N ARG A 448 1.36 -32.31 -30.45
CA ARG A 448 1.86 -32.80 -31.74
C ARG A 448 1.85 -34.33 -31.83
N GLN A 449 2.15 -35.03 -30.74
CA GLN A 449 2.17 -36.51 -30.74
C GLN A 449 0.78 -37.19 -30.74
N ARG A 450 -0.31 -36.49 -30.40
CA ARG A 450 -1.67 -37.06 -30.48
C ARG A 450 -2.33 -36.92 -31.86
N ARG A 451 -1.75 -36.15 -32.80
CA ARG A 451 -2.29 -36.04 -34.17
C ARG A 451 -1.67 -37.03 -35.15
N ASP A 452 -0.46 -37.51 -34.90
CA ASP A 452 0.23 -38.44 -35.81
C ASP A 452 -0.08 -39.93 -35.53
N GLY A 453 -0.78 -40.23 -34.42
CA GLY A 453 -1.23 -41.59 -34.07
C GLY A 453 -2.65 -41.96 -34.53
N ALA A 454 -3.36 -41.06 -35.23
CA ALA A 454 -4.73 -41.28 -35.70
C ALA A 454 -4.84 -41.43 -37.24
N LYS A 455 -3.70 -41.62 -37.91
CA LYS A 455 -3.62 -42.03 -39.32
C LYS A 455 -2.58 -43.14 -39.45
N ARG A 456 -2.94 -44.36 -39.08
CA ARG A 456 -2.39 -45.60 -39.61
C ARG A 456 -3.42 -46.70 -39.46
#